data_AF-A0A7W1N0F2-F1
#
_entry.id   AF-A0A7W1N0F2-F1
#
_cell.length_a   1.000
_cell.length_b   1.000
_cell.length_c   1.000
_cell.angle_alpha   90.00
_cell.angle_beta   90.00
_cell.angle_gamma   90.00
#
_symmetry.space_group_name_H-M   'P 1'
#
loop_
_entity.id
_entity.type
_entity.pdbx_description
1 polymer ?
#
loop_
_entity_poly.entity_id
_entity_poly.type
_entity_poly.pdbx_seq_one_letter_code
_entity_poly.pdbx_strand_id
1 'polypeptide(L)'
;TATAEGGERLRLQLGTPRVEKIDRYVTDHLVIPLELRPSVFGAVGNLELRYDVIIEELRTHRAFVTVRYDFDRGVLKSDDAETLGIFDFETTSLEVPGGEGSFLRGFVATVGLGIEHVGEGADHLLFLLMLLIPAPLAAAAGRWKRGPSRRRSVVRILHVTAAFAVGHSVTLALAGAGVIDLPSRPVETLIALSIGVSAVHAIRPLIPRGEVLIAVGFGLVHGLAFASLIGDLGLDRGSLVTTLLAFNLGIELIQLLVVALLMPSLIVLSRTAVYPVFRVGLALVALVFSVSWMLERSTLTRSDPFQSLQTWLVEHPLLIAASMALLAIIAARLTPRPSGNLELA
;
A
#
# COMPACT_ATOMS: atom_id res chain seq x y z
N THR A 1 -14.78 -6.50 -34.46
CA THR A 1 -14.01 -5.31 -34.89
C THR A 1 -14.16 -4.20 -33.86
N ALA A 2 -13.29 -3.17 -33.89
CA ALA A 2 -13.36 -2.05 -32.96
C ALA A 2 -13.09 -0.74 -33.72
N THR A 3 -14.00 0.22 -33.63
CA THR A 3 -13.94 1.50 -34.35
C THR A 3 -14.10 2.67 -33.38
N ALA A 4 -13.10 3.55 -33.36
CA ALA A 4 -13.12 4.77 -32.55
C ALA A 4 -13.96 5.87 -33.23
N GLU A 5 -14.32 6.90 -32.46
CA GLU A 5 -14.98 8.10 -32.96
C GLU A 5 -14.19 8.72 -34.13
N GLY A 6 -14.85 8.90 -35.29
CA GLY A 6 -14.20 9.28 -36.56
C GLY A 6 -13.97 8.13 -37.55
N GLY A 7 -14.32 6.89 -37.19
CA GLY A 7 -14.29 5.74 -38.10
C GLY A 7 -12.91 5.09 -38.24
N GLU A 8 -11.92 5.52 -37.45
CA GLU A 8 -10.61 4.87 -37.43
C GLU A 8 -10.70 3.46 -36.83
N ARG A 9 -10.19 2.47 -37.58
CA ARG A 9 -10.10 1.09 -37.12
C ARG A 9 -8.88 0.93 -36.22
N LEU A 10 -9.08 0.36 -35.03
CA LEU A 10 -7.98 -0.04 -34.15
C LEU A 10 -7.13 -1.14 -34.83
N ARG A 11 -5.81 -1.09 -34.65
CA ARG A 11 -4.93 -2.19 -35.09
C ARG A 11 -5.07 -3.35 -34.12
N LEU A 12 -5.42 -4.51 -34.66
CA LEU A 12 -5.53 -5.76 -33.92
C LEU A 12 -4.22 -6.55 -34.01
N GLN A 13 -3.65 -6.92 -32.88
CA GLN A 13 -2.56 -7.87 -32.76
C GLN A 13 -3.02 -9.08 -31.95
N LEU A 14 -2.85 -10.27 -32.52
CA LEU A 14 -3.02 -11.53 -31.80
C LEU A 14 -1.69 -11.88 -31.15
N GLY A 15 -1.70 -12.09 -29.84
CA GLY A 15 -0.57 -12.65 -29.14
C GLY A 15 -0.56 -14.18 -29.20
N THR A 16 0.46 -14.79 -28.62
CA THR A 16 0.65 -16.24 -28.67
C THR A 16 -0.41 -16.97 -27.84
N PRO A 17 -1.13 -17.94 -28.41
CA PRO A 17 -2.04 -18.80 -27.65
C PRO A 17 -1.28 -19.51 -26.52
N ARG A 18 -1.88 -19.54 -25.33
CA ARG A 18 -1.32 -20.19 -24.15
C ARG A 18 -2.40 -20.93 -23.39
N VAL A 19 -2.03 -22.02 -22.72
CA VAL A 19 -2.94 -22.77 -21.88
C VAL A 19 -2.75 -22.31 -20.44
N GLU A 20 -3.78 -21.71 -19.84
CA GLU A 20 -3.75 -21.18 -18.47
C GLU A 20 -4.95 -21.68 -17.66
N LYS A 21 -4.76 -21.80 -16.34
CA LYS A 21 -5.84 -22.09 -15.40
C LYS A 21 -6.37 -20.77 -14.87
N ILE A 22 -7.50 -20.33 -15.43
CA ILE A 22 -8.12 -19.03 -15.11
C ILE A 22 -8.87 -19.12 -13.78
N ASP A 23 -9.53 -20.24 -13.53
CA ASP A 23 -10.28 -20.48 -12.29
C ASP A 23 -9.43 -21.29 -11.30
N ARG A 24 -9.65 -21.09 -9.99
CA ARG A 24 -9.07 -21.92 -8.92
C ARG A 24 -9.41 -23.42 -9.03
N TYR A 25 -10.15 -23.85 -10.05
CA TYR A 25 -10.55 -25.23 -10.30
C TYR A 25 -10.07 -25.74 -11.67
N VAL A 26 -9.17 -26.74 -11.60
CA VAL A 26 -8.94 -27.96 -12.42
C VAL A 26 -8.92 -27.92 -13.96
N THR A 27 -9.53 -26.97 -14.66
CA THR A 27 -9.66 -27.03 -16.13
C THR A 27 -8.65 -26.13 -16.83
N ASP A 28 -7.95 -26.69 -17.82
CA ASP A 28 -7.02 -25.97 -18.69
C ASP A 28 -7.81 -25.15 -19.72
N HIS A 29 -7.57 -23.83 -19.79
CA HIS A 29 -8.22 -22.93 -20.74
C HIS A 29 -7.22 -22.50 -21.81
N LEU A 30 -7.63 -22.54 -23.09
CA LEU A 30 -6.86 -21.93 -24.17
C LEU A 30 -7.12 -20.42 -24.19
N VAL A 31 -6.12 -19.63 -23.82
CA VAL A 31 -6.14 -18.17 -23.81
C VAL A 31 -5.41 -17.64 -25.03
N ILE A 32 -6.09 -16.81 -25.81
CA ILE A 32 -5.49 -16.10 -26.95
C ILE A 32 -5.53 -14.60 -26.61
N PRO A 33 -4.42 -14.00 -26.18
CA PRO A 33 -4.38 -12.57 -25.88
C PRO A 33 -4.58 -11.77 -27.18
N LEU A 34 -5.41 -10.74 -27.11
CA LEU A 34 -5.75 -9.87 -28.23
C LEU A 34 -5.53 -8.43 -27.79
N GLU A 35 -4.68 -7.71 -28.52
CA GLU A 35 -4.36 -6.31 -28.24
C GLU A 35 -4.88 -5.42 -29.36
N LEU A 36 -5.67 -4.41 -28.99
CA LEU A 36 -6.23 -3.41 -29.89
C LEU A 36 -5.58 -2.05 -29.59
N ARG A 37 -4.83 -1.48 -30.53
CA ARG A 37 -4.18 -0.18 -30.36
C ARG A 37 -4.76 0.88 -31.31
N PRO A 38 -5.00 2.11 -30.84
CA PRO A 38 -5.34 3.24 -31.72
C PRO A 38 -4.25 3.47 -32.78
N SER A 39 -4.66 3.85 -33.99
CA SER A 39 -3.75 4.25 -35.08
C SER A 39 -3.04 5.58 -34.82
N VAL A 40 -3.65 6.45 -34.01
CA VAL A 40 -3.16 7.78 -33.67
C VAL A 40 -3.23 7.96 -32.15
N PHE A 41 -2.20 8.57 -31.56
CA PHE A 41 -2.22 8.97 -30.15
C PHE A 41 -3.19 10.17 -29.98
N GLY A 42 -4.30 9.96 -29.29
CA GLY A 42 -5.34 10.96 -29.04
C GLY A 42 -6.43 10.43 -28.11
N ALA A 43 -7.35 11.29 -27.68
CA ALA A 43 -8.53 10.87 -26.92
C ALA A 43 -9.34 9.89 -27.78
N VAL A 44 -9.47 8.64 -27.31
CA VAL A 44 -10.39 7.69 -27.91
C VAL A 44 -11.77 8.11 -27.43
N GLY A 45 -12.59 8.62 -28.36
CA GLY A 45 -13.99 8.92 -28.10
C GLY A 45 -14.79 7.64 -27.84
N ASN A 46 -16.10 7.67 -28.09
CA ASN A 46 -16.90 6.46 -27.95
C ASN A 46 -16.38 5.37 -28.90
N LEU A 47 -16.18 4.17 -28.35
CA LEU A 47 -15.66 3.02 -29.07
C LEU A 47 -16.77 1.99 -29.22
N GLU A 48 -17.11 1.62 -30.46
CA GLU A 48 -18.03 0.51 -30.70
C GLU A 48 -17.23 -0.80 -30.79
N LEU A 49 -17.51 -1.73 -29.88
CA LEU A 49 -16.98 -3.09 -29.90
C LEU A 49 -18.00 -4.02 -30.55
N ARG A 50 -17.58 -4.75 -31.59
CA ARG A 50 -18.38 -5.80 -32.23
C ARG A 50 -17.70 -7.15 -32.10
N TYR A 51 -18.48 -8.15 -31.72
CA TYR A 51 -18.02 -9.53 -31.52
C TYR A 51 -18.97 -10.55 -32.16
N ASP A 52 -18.46 -11.22 -33.18
CA ASP A 52 -19.15 -12.21 -34.02
C ASP A 52 -18.44 -13.58 -34.04
N VAL A 53 -17.15 -13.62 -33.67
CA VAL A 53 -16.23 -14.77 -33.86
C VAL A 53 -16.76 -16.13 -33.41
N ILE A 54 -17.37 -16.22 -32.22
CA ILE A 54 -17.84 -17.51 -31.66
C ILE A 54 -19.37 -17.57 -31.60
N ILE A 55 -20.03 -16.41 -31.45
CA ILE A 55 -21.48 -16.31 -31.23
C ILE A 55 -22.26 -16.79 -32.45
N GLU A 56 -21.72 -16.61 -33.66
CA GLU A 56 -22.35 -17.09 -34.90
C GLU A 56 -22.45 -18.63 -34.94
N GLU A 57 -21.43 -19.33 -34.44
CA GLU A 57 -21.36 -20.80 -34.47
C GLU A 57 -21.98 -21.43 -33.21
N LEU A 58 -21.90 -20.76 -32.06
CA LEU A 58 -22.37 -21.26 -30.78
C LEU A 58 -23.28 -20.25 -30.09
N ARG A 59 -24.60 -20.43 -30.28
CA ARG A 59 -25.64 -19.56 -29.70
C ARG A 59 -25.64 -19.48 -28.17
N THR A 60 -25.05 -20.46 -27.49
CA THR A 60 -24.93 -20.48 -26.02
C THR A 60 -23.70 -19.75 -25.51
N HIS A 61 -22.81 -19.31 -26.39
CA HIS A 61 -21.60 -18.57 -26.01
C HIS A 61 -21.96 -17.19 -25.45
N ARG A 62 -21.24 -16.80 -24.39
CA ARG A 62 -21.33 -15.46 -23.79
C ARG A 62 -19.93 -14.94 -23.61
N ALA A 63 -19.70 -13.69 -24.01
CA ALA A 63 -18.43 -13.00 -23.77
C ALA A 63 -18.67 -11.76 -22.90
N PHE A 64 -18.01 -11.72 -21.74
CA PHE A 64 -18.11 -10.60 -20.81
C PHE A 64 -17.11 -9.52 -21.20
N VAL A 65 -17.55 -8.27 -21.25
CA VAL A 65 -16.71 -7.12 -21.52
C VAL A 65 -16.55 -6.31 -20.25
N THR A 66 -15.31 -6.16 -19.80
CA THR A 66 -15.00 -5.50 -18.53
C THR A 66 -13.88 -4.48 -18.73
N VAL A 67 -14.04 -3.29 -18.17
CA VAL A 67 -12.97 -2.29 -18.05
C VAL A 67 -12.20 -2.58 -16.78
N ARG A 68 -10.94 -2.98 -16.94
CA ARG A 68 -10.06 -3.30 -15.80
C ARG A 68 -9.20 -2.11 -15.35
N TYR A 69 -9.04 -1.12 -16.21
CA TYR A 69 -8.31 0.10 -15.93
C TYR A 69 -8.82 1.25 -16.83
N ASP A 70 -9.23 2.33 -16.20
CA ASP A 70 -9.56 3.62 -16.81
C ASP A 70 -9.22 4.71 -15.79
N PHE A 71 -8.07 5.37 -16.01
CA PHE A 71 -7.60 6.41 -15.11
C PHE A 71 -8.60 7.54 -14.97
N ASP A 72 -9.11 8.09 -16.08
CA ASP A 72 -9.95 9.28 -16.04
C ASP A 72 -11.32 9.01 -15.39
N ARG A 73 -11.84 7.78 -15.49
CA ARG A 73 -13.05 7.35 -14.75
C ARG A 73 -12.76 6.88 -13.32
N GLY A 74 -11.49 6.72 -12.94
CA GLY A 74 -11.06 6.25 -11.61
C GLY A 74 -11.20 4.75 -11.40
N VAL A 75 -11.27 3.96 -12.48
CA VAL A 75 -11.23 2.49 -12.43
C VAL A 75 -9.76 2.06 -12.41
N LEU A 76 -9.25 1.63 -11.26
CA LEU A 76 -7.80 1.50 -11.05
C LEU A 76 -7.35 0.13 -10.52
N LYS A 77 -8.29 -0.73 -10.12
CA LYS A 77 -8.03 -2.09 -9.64
C LYS A 77 -8.93 -3.10 -10.34
N SER A 78 -8.50 -4.37 -10.35
CA SER A 78 -9.30 -5.45 -10.94
C SER A 78 -10.61 -5.72 -10.18
N ASP A 79 -10.68 -5.40 -8.88
CA ASP A 79 -11.91 -5.53 -8.10
C ASP A 79 -12.93 -4.40 -8.41
N ASP A 80 -12.44 -3.27 -8.92
CA ASP A 80 -13.26 -2.16 -9.42
C ASP A 80 -13.67 -2.36 -10.89
N ALA A 81 -13.37 -3.53 -11.47
CA ALA A 81 -13.56 -3.74 -12.89
C ALA A 81 -15.05 -3.63 -13.26
N GLU A 82 -15.34 -2.66 -14.11
CA GLU A 82 -16.71 -2.33 -14.50
C GLU A 82 -17.11 -3.22 -15.67
N THR A 83 -18.16 -4.03 -15.50
CA THR A 83 -18.73 -4.80 -16.61
C THR A 83 -19.56 -3.87 -17.48
N LEU A 84 -19.07 -3.58 -18.69
CA LEU A 84 -19.77 -2.75 -19.66
C LEU A 84 -20.96 -3.47 -20.30
N GLY A 85 -20.85 -4.79 -20.43
CA GLY A 85 -21.91 -5.60 -21.02
C GLY A 85 -21.48 -7.03 -21.29
N ILE A 86 -22.40 -7.78 -21.88
CA ILE A 86 -22.21 -9.18 -22.27
C ILE A 86 -22.58 -9.26 -23.74
N PHE A 87 -21.67 -9.79 -24.55
CA PHE A 87 -22.02 -10.24 -25.89
C PHE A 87 -22.69 -11.60 -25.81
N ASP A 88 -23.84 -11.73 -26.47
CA ASP A 88 -24.60 -12.95 -26.65
C ASP A 88 -25.27 -12.97 -28.03
N PHE A 89 -26.14 -13.95 -28.29
CA PHE A 89 -26.80 -14.08 -29.58
C PHE A 89 -27.70 -12.88 -29.95
N GLU A 90 -28.20 -12.13 -28.97
CA GLU A 90 -29.05 -10.95 -29.20
C GLU A 90 -28.22 -9.66 -29.25
N THR A 91 -27.11 -9.61 -28.51
CA THR A 91 -26.25 -8.43 -28.36
C THR A 91 -24.86 -8.68 -28.93
N THR A 92 -24.61 -8.20 -30.16
CA THR A 92 -23.32 -8.37 -30.86
C THR A 92 -22.49 -7.09 -30.95
N SER A 93 -23.04 -5.95 -30.50
CA SER A 93 -22.38 -4.65 -30.44
C SER A 93 -22.53 -4.02 -29.06
N LEU A 94 -21.44 -3.50 -28.50
CA LEU A 94 -21.42 -2.76 -27.25
C LEU A 94 -20.72 -1.42 -27.47
N GLU A 95 -21.34 -0.35 -26.99
CA GLU A 95 -20.72 0.98 -26.96
C GLU A 95 -19.90 1.13 -25.68
N VAL A 96 -18.64 1.52 -25.85
CA VAL A 96 -17.70 1.83 -24.77
C VAL A 96 -17.58 3.36 -24.72
N PRO A 97 -18.23 4.03 -23.76
CA PRO A 97 -18.23 5.49 -23.71
C PRO A 97 -16.83 6.03 -23.36
N GLY A 98 -16.32 6.96 -24.16
CA GLY A 98 -14.98 7.55 -24.01
C GLY A 98 -14.94 8.92 -23.32
N GLY A 99 -16.10 9.48 -22.93
CA GLY A 99 -16.25 10.93 -22.70
C GLY A 99 -16.52 11.43 -21.27
N GLU A 100 -16.62 10.59 -20.25
CA GLU A 100 -17.06 11.03 -18.90
C GLU A 100 -15.96 11.08 -17.83
N GLY A 101 -14.71 10.83 -18.23
CA GLY A 101 -13.56 10.83 -17.32
C GLY A 101 -12.98 12.24 -17.07
N SER A 102 -12.29 12.41 -15.94
CA SER A 102 -11.46 13.59 -15.68
C SER A 102 -10.16 13.21 -15.00
N PHE A 103 -9.06 13.86 -15.41
CA PHE A 103 -7.75 13.67 -14.79
C PHE A 103 -7.79 13.82 -13.26
N LEU A 104 -8.55 14.80 -12.74
CA LEU A 104 -8.69 15.02 -11.31
C LEU A 104 -9.37 13.85 -10.60
N ARG A 105 -10.39 13.23 -11.22
CA ARG A 105 -11.06 12.05 -10.67
C ARG A 105 -10.09 10.87 -10.60
N GLY A 106 -9.34 10.61 -11.67
CA GLY A 106 -8.29 9.58 -11.67
C GLY A 106 -7.20 9.81 -10.63
N PHE A 107 -6.74 11.06 -10.53
CA PHE A 107 -5.74 11.46 -9.55
C PHE A 107 -6.23 11.23 -8.11
N VAL A 108 -7.44 11.71 -7.77
CA VAL A 108 -8.04 11.54 -6.44
C VAL A 108 -8.31 10.07 -6.12
N ALA A 109 -8.81 9.29 -7.09
CA ALA A 109 -9.01 7.85 -6.92
C ALA A 109 -7.67 7.15 -6.65
N THR A 110 -6.60 7.51 -7.36
CA THR A 110 -5.27 6.94 -7.15
C THR A 110 -4.68 7.32 -5.79
N VAL A 111 -4.91 8.55 -5.31
CA VAL A 111 -4.58 8.95 -3.93
C VAL A 111 -5.35 8.08 -2.93
N GLY A 112 -6.63 7.83 -3.17
CA GLY A 112 -7.46 6.93 -2.37
C GLY A 112 -6.88 5.51 -2.30
N LEU A 113 -6.42 4.96 -3.42
CA LEU A 113 -5.76 3.66 -3.46
C LEU A 113 -4.49 3.62 -2.60
N GLY A 114 -3.69 4.69 -2.60
CA GLY A 114 -2.51 4.79 -1.74
C GLY A 114 -2.86 4.82 -0.25
N ILE A 115 -3.97 5.48 0.12
CA ILE A 115 -4.48 5.50 1.49
C ILE A 115 -4.93 4.10 1.91
N GLU A 116 -5.75 3.45 1.08
CA GLU A 116 -6.29 2.10 1.33
C GLU A 116 -5.17 1.06 1.43
N HIS A 117 -4.16 1.13 0.55
CA HIS A 117 -3.02 0.20 0.56
C HIS A 117 -2.30 0.15 1.92
N VAL A 118 -2.07 1.30 2.56
CA VAL A 118 -1.48 1.35 3.90
C VAL A 118 -2.51 1.01 4.98
N GLY A 119 -3.77 1.40 4.77
CA GLY A 119 -4.86 1.19 5.71
C GLY A 119 -5.22 -0.28 5.92
N GLU A 120 -5.19 -1.11 4.88
CA GLU A 120 -5.54 -2.53 4.95
C GLU A 120 -4.36 -3.41 5.44
N GLY A 121 -3.13 -2.94 5.25
CA GLY A 121 -1.91 -3.67 5.62
C GLY A 121 -1.59 -3.61 7.11
N ALA A 122 -1.93 -4.66 7.86
CA ALA A 122 -1.53 -4.80 9.27
C ALA A 122 -0.01 -4.67 9.48
N ASP A 123 0.77 -5.18 8.53
CA ASP A 123 2.22 -5.10 8.50
C ASP A 123 2.74 -3.66 8.30
N HIS A 124 2.10 -2.89 7.42
CA HIS A 124 2.42 -1.48 7.17
C HIS A 124 2.12 -0.59 8.38
N LEU A 125 0.96 -0.76 9.01
CA LEU A 125 0.59 -0.01 10.21
C LEU A 125 1.51 -0.38 11.39
N LEU A 126 1.81 -1.67 11.58
CA LEU A 126 2.71 -2.11 12.64
C LEU A 126 4.14 -1.61 12.41
N PHE A 127 4.61 -1.64 11.16
CA PHE A 127 5.89 -1.06 10.77
C PHE A 127 5.98 0.42 11.14
N LEU A 128 5.00 1.22 10.74
CA LEU A 128 4.96 2.65 11.05
C LEU A 128 4.94 2.87 12.56
N LEU A 129 4.12 2.12 13.29
CA LEU A 129 4.06 2.17 14.76
C LEU A 129 5.44 1.88 15.39
N MET A 130 6.18 0.88 14.89
CA MET A 130 7.54 0.56 15.38
C MET A 130 8.55 1.68 15.12
N LEU A 131 8.38 2.48 14.06
CA LEU A 131 9.18 3.68 13.81
C LEU A 131 8.79 4.85 14.72
N LEU A 132 7.48 5.00 15.04
CA LEU A 132 6.97 6.08 15.88
C LEU A 132 7.34 5.92 17.36
N ILE A 133 7.33 4.68 17.87
CA ILE A 133 7.57 4.44 19.30
C ILE A 133 8.94 4.96 19.79
N PRO A 134 10.10 4.76 19.12
CA PRO A 134 11.36 5.31 19.59
C PRO A 134 11.55 6.82 19.31
N ALA A 135 10.64 7.47 18.58
CA ALA A 135 10.82 8.84 18.13
C ALA A 135 10.86 9.93 19.24
N PRO A 136 10.10 9.80 20.35
CA PRO A 136 10.25 10.68 21.51
C PRO A 136 11.56 10.48 22.31
N LEU A 137 12.36 9.46 21.96
CA LEU A 137 13.56 9.07 22.68
C LEU A 137 14.83 9.47 21.93
N ALA A 138 15.93 9.55 22.68
CA ALA A 138 17.27 9.72 22.16
C ALA A 138 18.11 8.48 22.49
N ALA A 139 18.82 7.96 21.50
CA ALA A 139 19.79 6.88 21.71
C ALA A 139 21.03 7.44 22.44
N ALA A 140 21.36 6.88 23.60
CA ALA A 140 22.55 7.24 24.37
C ALA A 140 23.11 6.01 25.11
N ALA A 141 24.40 5.73 24.93
CA ALA A 141 25.09 4.56 25.51
C ALA A 141 24.35 3.23 25.24
N GLY A 142 23.88 3.04 24.01
CA GLY A 142 23.16 1.83 23.59
C GLY A 142 21.80 1.63 24.27
N ARG A 143 21.26 2.65 24.93
CA ARG A 143 19.92 2.62 25.54
C ARG A 143 19.10 3.80 25.06
N TRP A 144 17.79 3.61 25.06
CA TRP A 144 16.87 4.72 24.84
C TRP A 144 16.76 5.55 26.11
N LYS A 145 17.05 6.84 26.00
CA LYS A 145 16.87 7.84 27.05
C LYS A 145 15.84 8.88 26.61
N ARG A 146 15.32 9.64 27.57
CA ARG A 146 14.36 10.72 27.30
C ARG A 146 14.94 11.71 26.30
N GLY A 147 14.21 11.97 25.23
CA GLY A 147 14.65 12.86 24.14
C GLY A 147 14.48 14.35 24.45
N PRO A 148 15.10 15.24 23.64
CA PRO A 148 15.44 16.60 24.09
C PRO A 148 14.36 17.66 23.82
N SER A 149 13.38 17.45 22.93
CA SER A 149 12.22 18.35 22.79
C SER A 149 11.10 17.76 21.91
N ARG A 150 9.85 18.19 22.13
CA ARG A 150 8.68 17.80 21.31
C ARG A 150 8.88 18.14 19.82
N ARG A 151 9.41 19.34 19.55
CA ARG A 151 9.70 19.82 18.18
C ARG A 151 10.67 18.90 17.46
N ARG A 152 11.73 18.44 18.14
CA ARG A 152 12.74 17.55 17.54
C ARG A 152 12.14 16.18 17.20
N SER A 153 11.24 15.65 18.03
CA SER A 153 10.54 14.39 17.74
C SER A 153 9.67 14.49 16.51
N VAL A 154 8.91 15.59 16.35
CA VAL A 154 8.07 15.81 15.16
C VAL A 154 8.93 15.95 13.89
N VAL A 155 9.95 16.82 13.91
CA VAL A 155 10.84 17.00 12.75
C VAL A 155 11.53 15.70 12.34
N ARG A 156 11.99 14.92 13.33
CA ARG A 156 12.61 13.62 13.06
C ARG A 156 11.62 12.65 12.40
N ILE A 157 10.36 12.64 12.83
CA ILE A 157 9.34 11.78 12.24
C ILE A 157 9.07 12.14 10.78
N LEU A 158 8.95 13.44 10.49
CA LEU A 158 8.71 13.91 9.13
C LEU A 158 9.87 13.54 8.20
N HIS A 159 11.12 13.65 8.68
CA HIS A 159 12.27 13.18 7.90
C HIS A 159 12.26 11.66 7.69
N VAL A 160 11.87 10.87 8.70
CA VAL A 160 11.80 9.41 8.61
C VAL A 160 10.71 8.97 7.64
N THR A 161 9.50 9.53 7.73
CA THR A 161 8.40 9.20 6.81
C THR A 161 8.71 9.64 5.39
N ALA A 162 9.25 10.85 5.20
CA ALA A 162 9.66 11.32 3.88
C ALA A 162 10.79 10.45 3.28
N ALA A 163 11.77 10.05 4.09
CA ALA A 163 12.86 9.19 3.62
C ALA A 163 12.37 7.79 3.23
N PHE A 164 11.42 7.23 3.98
CA PHE A 164 10.73 6.00 3.59
C PHE A 164 10.00 6.18 2.26
N ALA A 165 9.19 7.25 2.11
CA ALA A 165 8.44 7.54 0.90
C ALA A 165 9.36 7.70 -0.33
N VAL A 166 10.52 8.34 -0.17
CA VAL A 166 11.53 8.45 -1.23
C VAL A 166 12.07 7.07 -1.62
N GLY A 167 12.49 6.23 -0.66
CA GLY A 167 12.99 4.88 -0.96
C GLY A 167 11.92 4.02 -1.64
N HIS A 168 10.69 4.10 -1.16
CA HIS A 168 9.53 3.42 -1.72
C HIS A 168 9.27 3.85 -3.16
N SER A 169 9.23 5.17 -3.41
CA SER A 169 9.02 5.74 -4.74
C SER A 169 10.08 5.29 -5.74
N VAL A 170 11.35 5.21 -5.33
CA VAL A 170 12.46 4.78 -6.21
C VAL A 170 12.25 3.35 -6.69
N THR A 171 11.99 2.42 -5.77
CA THR A 171 11.84 1.00 -6.13
C THR A 171 10.54 0.74 -6.86
N LEU A 172 9.48 1.44 -6.49
CA LEU A 172 8.21 1.38 -7.20
C LEU A 172 8.33 1.89 -8.64
N ALA A 173 9.07 2.98 -8.87
CA ALA A 173 9.32 3.49 -10.21
C ALA A 173 10.19 2.55 -11.05
N LEU A 174 11.24 1.96 -10.45
CA LEU A 174 12.10 0.98 -11.13
C LEU A 174 11.31 -0.27 -11.51
N ALA A 175 10.47 -0.76 -10.60
CA ALA A 175 9.59 -1.87 -10.84
C ALA A 175 8.53 -1.59 -11.91
N GLY A 176 7.79 -0.48 -11.79
CA GLY A 176 6.76 -0.09 -12.75
C GLY A 176 7.31 0.20 -14.15
N ALA A 177 8.58 0.59 -14.26
CA ALA A 177 9.28 0.73 -15.53
C ALA A 177 9.82 -0.59 -16.09
N GLY A 178 9.64 -1.72 -15.39
CA GLY A 178 10.14 -3.04 -15.79
C GLY A 178 11.66 -3.21 -15.65
N VAL A 179 12.35 -2.34 -14.90
CA VAL A 179 13.80 -2.43 -14.68
C VAL A 179 14.14 -3.51 -13.65
N ILE A 180 13.28 -3.69 -12.65
CA ILE A 180 13.43 -4.70 -11.61
C ILE A 180 12.17 -5.56 -11.58
N ASP A 181 12.34 -6.86 -11.74
CA ASP A 181 11.30 -7.86 -11.55
C ASP A 181 11.80 -8.88 -10.53
N LEU A 182 11.18 -8.89 -9.35
CA LEU A 182 11.52 -9.78 -8.26
C LEU A 182 10.29 -10.58 -7.83
N PRO A 183 10.44 -11.89 -7.53
CA PRO A 183 9.33 -12.69 -7.03
C PRO A 183 8.77 -12.10 -5.73
N SER A 184 7.45 -12.11 -5.57
CA SER A 184 6.78 -11.47 -4.43
C SER A 184 7.17 -12.09 -3.08
N ARG A 185 7.34 -13.42 -3.02
CA ARG A 185 7.58 -14.13 -1.75
C ARG A 185 8.84 -13.68 -0.99
N PRO A 186 10.05 -13.60 -1.61
CA PRO A 186 11.20 -13.03 -0.94
C PRO A 186 10.99 -11.58 -0.49
N VAL A 187 10.31 -10.77 -1.30
CA VAL A 187 10.02 -9.36 -0.97
C VAL A 187 9.12 -9.29 0.27
N GLU A 188 8.00 -10.00 0.28
CA GLU A 188 7.06 -10.06 1.40
C GLU A 188 7.72 -10.60 2.69
N THR A 189 8.65 -11.56 2.56
CA THR A 189 9.43 -12.08 3.70
C THR A 189 10.40 -11.03 4.23
N LEU A 190 11.04 -10.24 3.35
CA LEU A 190 11.92 -9.13 3.75
C LEU A 190 11.12 -7.98 4.40
N ILE A 191 9.90 -7.71 3.94
CA ILE A 191 8.97 -6.79 4.60
C ILE A 191 8.69 -7.27 6.02
N ALA A 192 8.32 -8.55 6.20
CA ALA A 192 8.08 -9.11 7.53
C ALA A 192 9.32 -9.01 8.43
N LEU A 193 10.52 -9.30 7.89
CA LEU A 193 11.79 -9.18 8.60
C LEU A 193 12.08 -7.72 9.03
N SER A 194 11.77 -6.74 8.17
CA SER A 194 11.98 -5.32 8.46
C SER A 194 11.21 -4.85 9.71
N ILE A 195 10.01 -5.42 9.94
CA ILE A 195 9.19 -5.17 11.13
C ILE A 195 9.89 -5.72 12.37
N GLY A 196 10.44 -6.93 12.28
CA GLY A 196 11.24 -7.53 13.36
C GLY A 196 12.47 -6.70 13.70
N VAL A 197 13.20 -6.21 12.69
CA VAL A 197 14.33 -5.28 12.88
C VAL A 197 13.88 -3.98 13.55
N SER A 198 12.73 -3.43 13.13
CA SER A 198 12.15 -2.22 13.73
C SER A 198 11.71 -2.44 15.18
N ALA A 199 11.15 -3.61 15.50
CA ALA A 199 10.81 -4.02 16.85
C ALA A 199 12.05 -4.14 17.74
N VAL A 200 13.12 -4.78 17.25
CA VAL A 200 14.40 -4.84 17.97
C VAL A 200 14.99 -3.45 18.17
N HIS A 201 14.92 -2.58 17.16
CA HIS A 201 15.33 -1.18 17.28
C HIS A 201 14.51 -0.43 18.34
N ALA A 202 13.19 -0.67 18.38
CA ALA A 202 12.30 -0.12 19.38
C ALA A 202 12.64 -0.62 20.80
N ILE A 203 13.19 -1.83 20.97
CA ILE A 203 13.68 -2.34 22.26
C ILE A 203 15.03 -1.69 22.63
N ARG A 204 15.98 -1.69 21.71
CA ARG A 204 17.34 -1.16 21.90
C ARG A 204 17.83 -0.48 20.62
N PRO A 205 18.44 0.72 20.70
CA PRO A 205 18.86 1.44 19.49
C PRO A 205 19.94 0.64 18.74
N LEU A 206 19.59 0.14 17.56
CA LEU A 206 20.51 -0.60 16.67
C LEU A 206 21.50 0.33 15.96
N ILE A 207 20.97 1.40 15.35
CA ILE A 207 21.76 2.38 14.60
C ILE A 207 21.45 3.76 15.17
N PRO A 208 22.24 4.24 16.16
CA PRO A 208 22.05 5.57 16.72
C PRO A 208 22.15 6.62 15.61
N ARG A 209 21.12 7.46 15.45
CA ARG A 209 21.05 8.51 14.40
C ARG A 209 20.92 7.96 12.96
N GLY A 210 20.77 6.65 12.77
CA GLY A 210 20.63 6.03 11.46
C GLY A 210 19.19 5.85 10.99
N GLU A 211 18.22 6.45 11.67
CA GLU A 211 16.80 6.11 11.46
C GLU A 211 16.28 6.55 10.09
N VAL A 212 16.86 7.62 9.52
CA VAL A 212 16.61 8.02 8.14
C VAL A 212 17.14 6.97 7.16
N LEU A 213 18.36 6.46 7.38
CA LEU A 213 18.95 5.43 6.52
C LEU A 213 18.17 4.11 6.59
N ILE A 214 17.76 3.72 7.80
CA ILE A 214 16.87 2.57 8.03
C ILE A 214 15.55 2.76 7.27
N ALA A 215 14.94 3.95 7.38
CA ALA A 215 13.69 4.26 6.70
C ALA A 215 13.80 4.19 5.17
N VAL A 216 14.89 4.72 4.59
CA VAL A 216 15.17 4.56 3.15
C VAL A 216 15.29 3.08 2.79
N GLY A 217 16.08 2.31 3.54
CA GLY A 217 16.28 0.88 3.28
C GLY A 217 14.97 0.08 3.31
N PHE A 218 14.11 0.38 4.28
CA PHE A 218 12.79 -0.25 4.37
C PHE A 218 11.84 0.24 3.28
N GLY A 219 11.88 1.52 2.93
CA GLY A 219 11.15 2.08 1.79
C GLY A 219 11.48 1.33 0.50
N LEU A 220 12.76 1.11 0.22
CA LEU A 220 13.23 0.35 -0.95
C LEU A 220 12.64 -1.07 -0.97
N VAL A 221 12.63 -1.78 0.16
CA VAL A 221 12.05 -3.13 0.21
C VAL A 221 10.54 -3.11 0.01
N HIS A 222 9.83 -2.15 0.63
CA HIS A 222 8.37 -2.07 0.55
C HIS A 222 7.90 -1.69 -0.87
N GLY A 223 8.63 -0.85 -1.60
CA GLY A 223 8.24 -0.44 -2.96
C GLY A 223 8.25 -1.58 -3.98
N LEU A 224 9.01 -2.65 -3.69
CA LEU A 224 9.05 -3.85 -4.53
C LEU A 224 7.77 -4.70 -4.45
N ALA A 225 7.00 -4.63 -3.36
CA ALA A 225 5.81 -5.49 -3.20
C ALA A 225 4.64 -5.06 -4.10
N PHE A 226 4.61 -3.79 -4.53
CA PHE A 226 3.55 -3.23 -5.37
C PHE A 226 3.91 -3.22 -6.88
N ALA A 227 5.13 -3.66 -7.20
CA ALA A 227 5.70 -3.75 -8.54
C ALA A 227 4.82 -4.52 -9.54
N SER A 228 4.35 -5.70 -9.13
CA SER A 228 3.58 -6.62 -9.97
C SER A 228 2.19 -6.07 -10.33
N LEU A 229 1.61 -5.23 -9.47
CA LEU A 229 0.29 -4.62 -9.71
C LEU A 229 0.32 -3.55 -10.80
N ILE A 230 1.42 -2.80 -10.92
CA ILE A 230 1.54 -1.71 -11.90
C ILE A 230 2.16 -2.20 -13.22
N GLY A 231 3.11 -3.14 -13.16
CA GLY A 231 3.78 -3.67 -14.36
C GLY A 231 2.82 -4.29 -15.38
N ASP A 232 1.74 -4.93 -14.90
CA ASP A 232 0.74 -5.60 -15.74
C ASP A 232 -0.24 -4.63 -16.44
N LEU A 233 -0.27 -3.35 -16.04
CA LEU A 233 -1.21 -2.36 -16.59
C LEU A 233 -0.78 -1.79 -17.94
N GLY A 234 0.47 -2.01 -18.38
CA GLY A 234 0.96 -1.57 -19.68
C GLY A 234 0.91 -0.05 -19.91
N LEU A 235 0.97 0.74 -18.83
CA LEU A 235 0.84 2.19 -18.87
C LEU A 235 1.95 2.84 -19.70
N ASP A 236 1.61 3.91 -20.41
CA ASP A 236 2.63 4.78 -20.99
C ASP A 236 3.40 5.52 -19.88
N ARG A 237 4.58 6.06 -20.21
CA ARG A 237 5.47 6.68 -19.21
C ARG A 237 4.83 7.85 -18.46
N GLY A 238 3.99 8.64 -19.13
CA GLY A 238 3.33 9.79 -18.52
C GLY A 238 2.27 9.38 -17.51
N SER A 239 1.43 8.42 -17.90
CA SER A 239 0.43 7.81 -17.01
C SER A 239 1.10 7.12 -15.82
N LEU A 240 2.17 6.36 -16.05
CA LEU A 240 2.95 5.72 -14.98
C LEU A 240 3.44 6.74 -13.94
N VAL A 241 4.13 7.81 -14.37
CA VAL A 241 4.64 8.84 -13.44
C VAL A 241 3.51 9.48 -12.63
N THR A 242 2.39 9.77 -13.28
CA THR A 242 1.22 10.40 -12.63
C THR A 242 0.60 9.46 -11.60
N THR A 243 0.36 8.20 -11.98
CA THR A 243 -0.18 7.17 -11.08
C THR A 243 0.74 6.97 -9.88
N LEU A 244 2.05 6.88 -10.09
CA LEU A 244 3.03 6.73 -9.02
C LEU A 244 3.06 7.93 -8.07
N LEU A 245 2.96 9.16 -8.60
CA LEU A 245 2.95 10.37 -7.79
C LEU A 245 1.68 10.43 -6.93
N ALA A 246 0.51 10.20 -7.53
CA ALA A 246 -0.77 10.23 -6.83
C ALA A 246 -0.86 9.14 -5.75
N PHE A 247 -0.39 7.93 -6.06
CA PHE A 247 -0.35 6.82 -5.13
C PHE A 247 0.54 7.12 -3.91
N ASN A 248 1.76 7.61 -4.15
CA ASN A 248 2.68 7.99 -3.07
C ASN A 248 2.14 9.15 -2.22
N LEU A 249 1.43 10.11 -2.82
CA LEU A 249 0.76 11.16 -2.07
C LEU A 249 -0.29 10.57 -1.11
N GLY A 250 -1.06 9.56 -1.56
CA GLY A 250 -1.98 8.81 -0.70
C GLY A 250 -1.29 8.17 0.50
N ILE A 251 -0.17 7.48 0.27
CA ILE A 251 0.66 6.87 1.31
C ILE A 251 1.14 7.93 2.32
N GLU A 252 1.64 9.07 1.84
CA GLU A 252 2.16 10.11 2.73
C GLU A 252 1.05 10.72 3.59
N LEU A 253 -0.14 10.97 3.01
CA LEU A 253 -1.29 11.52 3.73
C LEU A 253 -1.74 10.61 4.88
N ILE A 254 -1.88 9.31 4.65
CA ILE A 254 -2.28 8.36 5.70
C ILE A 254 -1.19 8.19 6.76
N GLN A 255 0.09 8.17 6.38
CA GLN A 255 1.19 8.15 7.34
C GLN A 255 1.19 9.38 8.25
N LEU A 256 0.98 10.58 7.68
CA LEU A 256 0.88 11.83 8.44
C LEU A 256 -0.35 11.84 9.36
N LEU A 257 -1.47 11.25 8.94
CA LEU A 257 -2.65 11.08 9.79
C LEU A 257 -2.36 10.16 10.99
N VAL A 258 -1.72 9.01 10.77
CA VAL A 258 -1.33 8.10 11.85
C VAL A 258 -0.33 8.78 12.81
N VAL A 259 0.64 9.51 12.28
CA VAL A 259 1.55 10.35 13.07
C VAL A 259 0.76 11.34 13.93
N ALA A 260 -0.18 12.07 13.35
CA ALA A 260 -0.98 13.06 14.06
C ALA A 260 -1.82 12.45 15.19
N LEU A 261 -2.37 11.25 14.98
CA LEU A 261 -3.18 10.54 15.97
C LEU A 261 -2.35 9.94 17.12
N LEU A 262 -1.18 9.36 16.83
CA LEU A 262 -0.42 8.57 17.82
C LEU A 262 0.69 9.36 18.52
N MET A 263 1.34 10.30 17.83
CA MET A 263 2.49 11.02 18.40
C MET A 263 2.17 11.82 19.67
N PRO A 264 1.02 12.51 19.83
CA PRO A 264 0.70 13.21 21.07
C PRO A 264 0.75 12.27 22.29
N SER A 265 0.12 11.09 22.16
CA SER A 265 0.09 10.06 23.20
C SER A 265 1.49 9.52 23.51
N LEU A 266 2.29 9.22 22.47
CA LEU A 266 3.68 8.75 22.64
C LEU A 266 4.57 9.80 23.31
N ILE A 267 4.44 11.08 22.95
CA ILE A 267 5.17 12.18 23.58
C ILE A 267 4.82 12.30 25.06
N VAL A 268 3.54 12.16 25.42
CA VAL A 268 3.11 12.20 26.83
C VAL A 268 3.62 10.96 27.58
N LEU A 269 3.41 9.76 27.04
CA LEU A 269 3.87 8.51 27.63
C LEU A 269 5.38 8.51 27.86
N SER A 270 6.17 9.02 26.91
CA SER A 270 7.64 9.06 26.99
C SER A 270 8.20 9.78 28.22
N ARG A 271 7.36 10.54 28.93
CA ARG A 271 7.70 11.28 30.14
C ARG A 271 7.40 10.51 31.43
N THR A 272 6.82 9.32 31.33
CA THR A 272 6.33 8.51 32.43
C THR A 272 7.18 7.24 32.61
N ALA A 273 7.16 6.64 33.79
CA ALA A 273 7.86 5.38 34.08
C ALA A 273 7.23 4.16 33.38
N VAL A 274 6.00 4.28 32.87
CA VAL A 274 5.26 3.22 32.17
C VAL A 274 5.83 2.96 30.77
N TYR A 275 6.40 3.99 30.14
CA TYR A 275 6.74 3.95 28.72
C TYR A 275 7.80 2.92 28.32
N PRO A 276 8.87 2.66 29.10
CA PRO A 276 9.80 1.58 28.78
C PRO A 276 9.10 0.21 28.68
N VAL A 277 8.17 -0.08 29.60
CA VAL A 277 7.40 -1.33 29.61
C VAL A 277 6.44 -1.37 28.44
N PHE A 278 5.68 -0.30 28.20
CA PHE A 278 4.77 -0.18 27.05
C PHE A 278 5.50 -0.41 25.71
N ARG A 279 6.62 0.28 25.51
CA ARG A 279 7.44 0.17 24.29
C ARG A 279 7.97 -1.25 24.08
N VAL A 280 8.53 -1.86 25.12
CA VAL A 280 9.11 -3.20 25.01
C VAL A 280 8.01 -4.24 24.81
N GLY A 281 6.90 -4.15 25.54
CA GLY A 281 5.76 -5.06 25.36
C GLY A 281 5.21 -5.01 23.93
N LEU A 282 4.99 -3.81 23.39
CA LEU A 282 4.49 -3.63 22.04
C LEU A 282 5.50 -4.09 20.97
N ALA A 283 6.80 -3.88 21.20
CA ALA A 283 7.84 -4.40 20.31
C ALA A 283 7.92 -5.94 20.35
N LEU A 284 7.70 -6.59 21.50
CA LEU A 284 7.65 -8.05 21.59
C LEU A 284 6.45 -8.62 20.82
N VAL A 285 5.27 -7.99 20.93
CA VAL A 285 4.11 -8.35 20.11
C VAL A 285 4.42 -8.20 18.62
N ALA A 286 5.05 -7.09 18.23
CA ALA A 286 5.45 -6.85 16.85
C ALA A 286 6.44 -7.90 16.33
N LEU A 287 7.36 -8.38 17.18
CA LEU A 287 8.30 -9.43 16.83
C LEU A 287 7.59 -10.78 16.63
N VAL A 288 6.58 -11.10 17.45
CA VAL A 288 5.76 -12.31 17.27
C VAL A 288 5.02 -12.28 15.94
N PHE A 289 4.37 -11.15 15.60
CA PHE A 289 3.68 -11.01 14.30
C PHE A 289 4.66 -11.06 13.13
N SER A 290 5.80 -10.37 13.24
CA SER A 290 6.87 -10.42 12.24
C SER A 290 7.34 -11.85 11.95
N VAL A 291 7.60 -12.66 12.99
CA VAL A 291 7.98 -14.06 12.83
C VAL A 291 6.84 -14.87 12.19
N SER A 292 5.60 -14.65 12.63
CA SER A 292 4.42 -15.34 12.07
C SER A 292 4.30 -15.11 10.56
N TRP A 293 4.35 -13.84 10.11
CA TRP A 293 4.31 -13.49 8.70
C TRP A 293 5.51 -14.01 7.93
N MET A 294 6.72 -13.99 8.50
CA MET A 294 7.91 -14.57 7.85
C MET A 294 7.70 -16.06 7.57
N LEU A 295 7.15 -16.82 8.53
CA LEU A 295 6.89 -18.25 8.37
C LEU A 295 5.80 -18.52 7.32
N GLU A 296 4.73 -17.73 7.32
CA GLU A 296 3.65 -17.84 6.35
C GLU A 296 4.14 -17.54 4.93
N ARG A 297 4.84 -16.42 4.73
CA ARG A 297 5.32 -15.95 3.41
C ARG A 297 6.46 -16.81 2.86
N SER A 298 7.23 -17.44 3.73
CA SER A 298 8.23 -18.45 3.35
C SER A 298 7.64 -19.85 3.10
N THR A 299 6.31 -20.00 3.19
CA THR A 299 5.56 -21.26 3.02
C THR A 299 5.86 -22.35 4.06
N LEU A 300 6.52 -21.99 5.16
CA LEU A 300 6.77 -22.89 6.28
C LEU A 300 5.48 -23.17 7.08
N THR A 301 4.55 -22.23 7.11
CA THR A 301 3.21 -22.40 7.66
C THR A 301 2.15 -22.16 6.59
N ARG A 302 0.96 -22.76 6.78
CA ARG A 302 -0.17 -22.61 5.85
C ARG A 302 -1.02 -21.37 6.09
N SER A 303 -0.94 -20.79 7.29
CA SER A 303 -1.77 -19.68 7.73
C SER A 303 -1.12 -18.97 8.91
N ASP A 304 -1.37 -17.67 9.03
CA ASP A 304 -1.05 -16.89 10.22
C ASP A 304 -2.05 -17.14 11.37
N PRO A 305 -1.65 -17.73 12.52
CA PRO A 305 -2.53 -17.93 13.67
C PRO A 305 -3.07 -16.64 14.30
N PHE A 306 -2.48 -15.47 14.00
CA PHE A 306 -2.88 -14.18 14.54
C PHE A 306 -3.72 -13.34 13.57
N GLN A 307 -4.05 -13.87 12.39
CA GLN A 307 -4.75 -13.13 11.33
C GLN A 307 -6.00 -12.42 11.85
N SER A 308 -6.89 -13.11 12.59
CA SER A 308 -8.12 -12.50 13.10
C SER A 308 -7.88 -11.31 14.03
N LEU A 309 -6.86 -11.40 14.89
CA LEU A 309 -6.51 -10.29 15.79
C LEU A 309 -5.92 -9.12 15.01
N GLN A 310 -5.06 -9.41 14.02
CA GLN A 310 -4.45 -8.38 13.18
C GLN A 310 -5.49 -7.63 12.35
N THR A 311 -6.41 -8.36 11.70
CA THR A 311 -7.54 -7.76 10.96
C THR A 311 -8.39 -6.89 11.87
N TRP A 312 -8.73 -7.38 13.07
CA TRP A 312 -9.49 -6.58 14.03
C TRP A 312 -8.77 -5.28 14.42
N LEU A 313 -7.45 -5.32 14.63
CA LEU A 313 -6.66 -4.13 14.94
C LEU A 313 -6.68 -3.12 13.79
N VAL A 314 -6.56 -3.60 12.55
CA VAL A 314 -6.61 -2.78 11.33
C VAL A 314 -7.97 -2.09 11.17
N GLU A 315 -9.06 -2.81 11.46
CA GLU A 315 -10.43 -2.27 11.34
C GLU A 315 -10.78 -1.23 12.42
N HIS A 316 -10.02 -1.16 13.52
CA HIS A 316 -10.33 -0.32 14.69
C HIS A 316 -9.22 0.70 15.05
N PRO A 317 -8.69 1.50 14.09
CA PRO A 317 -7.54 2.36 14.33
C PRO A 317 -7.84 3.49 15.34
N LEU A 318 -9.08 4.00 15.34
CA LEU A 318 -9.50 5.05 16.27
C LEU A 318 -9.61 4.54 17.71
N LEU A 319 -10.04 3.29 17.90
CA LEU A 319 -10.05 2.68 19.24
C LEU A 319 -8.63 2.54 19.78
N ILE A 320 -7.69 2.07 18.95
CA ILE A 320 -6.27 1.98 19.33
C ILE A 320 -5.71 3.34 19.73
N ALA A 321 -5.94 4.37 18.89
CA ALA A 321 -5.48 5.73 19.18
C ALA A 321 -6.09 6.28 20.48
N ALA A 322 -7.39 6.07 20.70
CA ALA A 322 -8.10 6.48 21.90
C ALA A 322 -7.59 5.75 23.16
N SER A 323 -7.36 4.43 23.08
CA SER A 323 -6.77 3.64 24.17
C SER A 323 -5.37 4.12 24.53
N MET A 324 -4.53 4.44 23.52
CA MET A 324 -3.21 5.02 23.76
C MET A 324 -3.30 6.42 24.39
N ALA A 325 -4.25 7.26 23.97
CA ALA A 325 -4.48 8.57 24.56
C ALA A 325 -4.93 8.46 26.02
N LEU A 326 -5.85 7.53 26.32
CA LEU A 326 -6.31 7.25 27.68
C LEU A 326 -5.16 6.78 28.57
N LEU A 327 -4.37 5.81 28.10
CA LEU A 327 -3.18 5.34 28.81
C LEU A 327 -2.19 6.49 29.08
N ALA A 328 -1.96 7.35 28.09
CA ALA A 328 -1.10 8.52 28.23
C ALA A 328 -1.60 9.49 29.31
N ILE A 329 -2.91 9.77 29.34
CA ILE A 329 -3.54 10.64 30.34
C ILE A 329 -3.42 10.04 31.74
N ILE A 330 -3.74 8.75 31.90
CA ILE A 330 -3.65 8.05 33.20
C ILE A 330 -2.21 8.03 33.70
N ALA A 331 -1.25 7.61 32.87
CA ALA A 331 0.16 7.55 33.23
C ALA A 331 0.73 8.93 33.60
N ALA A 332 0.31 9.98 32.88
CA ALA A 332 0.72 11.35 33.19
C ALA A 332 0.18 11.84 34.54
N ARG A 333 -1.05 11.46 34.93
CA ARG A 333 -1.64 11.82 36.22
C ARG A 333 -0.99 11.07 37.39
N LEU A 334 -0.54 9.84 37.17
CA LEU A 334 0.14 9.01 38.18
C LEU A 334 1.63 9.37 38.34
N THR A 335 2.22 10.12 37.42
CA THR A 335 3.63 10.53 37.52
C THR A 335 3.75 11.66 38.54
N PRO A 336 4.52 11.50 39.64
CA PRO A 336 4.68 12.54 40.65
C PRO A 336 5.21 13.82 40.01
N ARG A 337 4.55 14.96 40.28
CA ARG A 337 5.13 16.26 39.91
C ARG A 337 6.36 16.47 40.79
N PRO A 338 7.51 16.91 40.23
CA PRO A 338 8.62 17.32 41.07
C PRO A 338 8.08 18.39 42.04
N SER A 339 8.21 18.13 43.33
CA SER A 339 7.90 19.11 44.37
C SER A 339 8.73 20.35 44.06
N GLY A 340 8.05 21.43 43.63
CA GLY A 340 8.70 22.72 43.51
C GLY A 340 9.26 23.08 44.88
N ASN A 341 10.52 23.47 44.93
CA ASN A 341 11.10 24.08 46.12
C ASN A 341 10.22 25.25 46.52
N LEU A 342 9.38 25.03 47.53
CA LEU A 342 9.05 26.03 48.53
C LEU A 342 10.32 26.23 49.36
N GLU A 343 11.28 26.98 48.83
CA GLU A 343 12.25 27.68 49.67
C GLU A 343 11.91 29.15 49.57
N LEU A 344 11.05 29.56 50.51
CA LEU A 344 11.12 30.86 51.14
C LEU A 344 12.47 30.95 51.85
N ALA A 345 13.34 31.85 51.39
CA ALA A 345 14.29 32.60 52.21
C ALA A 345 14.77 33.84 51.42
#